data_AF-A0A968T7F6-F1
#
_entry.id   AF-A0A968T7F6-F1
#
_cell.length_a   1.000
_cell.length_b   1.000
_cell.length_c   1.000
_cell.angle_alpha   90.00
_cell.angle_beta   90.00
_cell.angle_gamma   90.00
#
_symmetry.space_group_name_H-M   'P 1'
#
loop_
_entity.id
_entity.type
_entity.pdbx_description
1 polymer ?
#
loop_
_entity_poly.entity_id
_entity_poly.type
_entity_poly.pdbx_seq_one_letter_code
_entity_poly.pdbx_strand_id
1 'polypeptide(L)'
;MVNLFEYQNKETFKGDFAGLENFLDEIWNKRERSSYYELEDIEKIEVQRFIQFIHKTKELKSNKYVGVIHFEGQKINLLPKIFFDSERNYNKKEISAINQHILWYLSYCRKLKFPNYKSRWVV
;
A
#
# COMPACT_ATOMS: atom_id res chain seq x y z
N MET A 1 -8.06 -8.26 8.58
CA MET A 1 -6.83 -7.52 8.24
C MET A 1 -6.02 -8.43 7.36
N VAL A 2 -5.64 -7.95 6.18
CA VAL A 2 -4.89 -8.74 5.18
C VAL A 2 -3.51 -8.11 5.06
N ASN A 3 -2.44 -8.90 5.13
CA ASN A 3 -1.07 -8.42 5.01
C ASN A 3 -0.49 -8.98 3.72
N LEU A 4 -0.23 -8.11 2.76
CA LEU A 4 0.44 -8.45 1.52
C LEU A 4 1.85 -7.90 1.56
N PHE A 5 2.81 -8.71 1.10
CA PHE A 5 4.20 -8.28 0.93
C PHE A 5 4.49 -8.12 -0.55
N GLU A 6 5.27 -7.10 -0.90
CA GLU A 6 5.69 -6.82 -2.28
C GLU A 6 6.19 -8.09 -2.97
N TYR A 7 5.48 -8.53 -4.02
CA TYR A 7 5.74 -9.71 -4.86
C TYR A 7 5.76 -11.10 -4.22
N GLN A 8 5.73 -11.21 -2.89
CA GLN A 8 5.93 -12.48 -2.21
C GLN A 8 4.60 -13.20 -1.94
N ASN A 9 3.77 -12.62 -1.08
CA ASN A 9 2.62 -13.34 -0.52
C ASN A 9 1.37 -13.25 -1.40
N LYS A 10 0.58 -14.34 -1.39
CA LYS A 10 -0.77 -14.39 -1.95
C LYS A 10 -1.73 -14.66 -0.80
N GLU A 11 -2.68 -13.77 -0.61
CA GLU A 11 -3.68 -13.92 0.45
C GLU A 11 -5.07 -14.03 -0.16
N THR A 12 -5.89 -14.91 0.42
CA THR A 12 -7.30 -15.03 0.03
C THR A 12 -8.07 -13.83 0.57
N PHE A 13 -8.81 -13.16 -0.32
CA PHE A 13 -9.70 -12.07 0.08
C PHE A 13 -11.14 -12.58 0.08
N LYS A 14 -11.89 -12.28 1.14
CA LYS A 14 -13.27 -12.77 1.33
C LYS A 14 -14.32 -11.66 1.15
N GLY A 15 -13.91 -10.45 0.75
CA GLY A 15 -14.81 -9.31 0.51
C GLY A 15 -15.26 -9.19 -0.94
N ASP A 16 -15.90 -8.06 -1.26
CA ASP A 16 -16.29 -7.74 -2.62
C ASP A 16 -15.06 -7.43 -3.50
N PHE A 17 -14.76 -8.34 -4.43
CA PHE A 17 -13.65 -8.19 -5.37
C PHE A 17 -13.89 -7.08 -6.38
N ALA A 18 -15.11 -6.99 -6.92
CA ALA A 18 -15.44 -6.02 -7.95
C ALA A 18 -15.49 -4.60 -7.36
N GLY A 19 -16.05 -4.46 -6.17
CA GLY A 19 -16.03 -3.20 -5.42
C GLY A 19 -14.60 -2.75 -5.09
N LEU A 20 -13.72 -3.66 -4.65
CA LEU A 20 -12.33 -3.32 -4.35
C LEU A 20 -11.56 -2.90 -5.62
N GLU A 21 -11.77 -3.58 -6.74
CA GLU A 21 -11.14 -3.24 -8.02
C GLU A 21 -11.57 -1.84 -8.50
N ASN A 22 -12.87 -1.56 -8.56
CA ASN A 22 -13.40 -0.24 -8.93
C ASN A 22 -12.89 0.88 -7.99
N PHE A 23 -12.89 0.62 -6.68
CA PHE A 23 -12.38 1.58 -5.69
C PHE A 23 -10.91 1.91 -5.93
N LEU A 24 -10.11 0.89 -6.21
CA LEU A 24 -8.69 1.05 -6.46
C LEU A 24 -8.40 1.76 -7.79
N ASP A 25 -9.21 1.53 -8.82
CA ASP A 25 -9.14 2.24 -10.10
C ASP A 25 -9.53 3.71 -9.96
N GLU A 26 -10.55 4.01 -9.17
CA GLU A 26 -10.91 5.40 -8.86
C GLU A 26 -9.76 6.15 -8.16
N ILE A 27 -9.12 5.52 -7.18
CA ILE A 27 -7.94 6.10 -6.50
C ILE A 27 -6.81 6.32 -7.49
N TRP A 28 -6.57 5.36 -8.37
CA TRP A 28 -5.54 5.47 -9.39
C TRP A 28 -5.80 6.66 -10.31
N ASN A 29 -7.05 6.87 -10.73
CA ASN A 29 -7.44 7.95 -11.63
C ASN A 29 -7.42 9.33 -10.95
N LYS A 30 -7.80 9.41 -9.67
CA LYS A 30 -7.84 10.66 -8.89
C LYS A 30 -6.48 11.10 -8.34
N ARG A 31 -5.43 10.27 -8.42
CA ARG A 31 -4.13 10.56 -7.84
C ARG A 31 -3.51 11.83 -8.43
N GLU A 32 -2.94 12.67 -7.57
CA GLU A 32 -2.12 13.80 -8.02
C GLU A 32 -0.89 13.27 -8.77
N ARG A 33 -0.80 13.60 -10.05
CA ARG A 33 0.36 13.26 -10.88
C ARG A 33 1.40 14.35 -10.64
N SER A 34 2.44 14.03 -9.88
CA SER A 34 3.61 14.91 -9.83
C SER A 34 4.34 14.79 -11.17
N SER A 35 4.44 15.89 -11.89
CA SER A 35 5.17 16.05 -13.15
C SER A 35 6.65 15.65 -13.08
N TYR A 36 7.17 15.38 -11.88
CA TYR A 36 8.53 14.87 -11.65
C TYR A 36 8.68 13.36 -11.93
N TYR A 37 7.60 12.58 -11.89
CA TYR A 37 7.62 11.13 -12.09
C TYR A 37 7.09 10.70 -13.47
N GLU A 38 6.92 11.65 -14.41
CA GLU A 38 6.56 11.35 -15.78
C GLU A 38 7.77 10.72 -16.51
N LEU A 39 7.94 9.41 -16.32
CA LEU A 39 8.64 8.55 -17.26
C LEU A 39 7.55 7.78 -18.00
N GLU A 40 7.45 8.12 -19.28
CA GLU A 40 7.04 7.35 -20.47
C GLU A 40 5.98 6.23 -20.31
N ASP A 41 5.04 6.24 -21.25
CA ASP A 41 3.98 5.26 -21.51
C ASP A 41 2.75 5.32 -20.61
N ILE A 42 1.92 6.33 -20.91
CA ILE A 42 0.47 6.32 -20.62
C ILE A 42 -0.24 5.58 -21.78
N GLU A 43 0.17 4.35 -22.08
CA GLU A 43 -0.74 3.44 -22.76
C GLU A 43 -1.88 3.11 -21.81
N LYS A 44 -3.09 2.90 -22.35
CA LYS A 44 -4.29 2.56 -21.58
C LYS A 44 -3.98 1.41 -20.62
N ILE A 45 -3.84 1.72 -19.34
CA ILE A 45 -3.56 0.73 -18.31
C ILE A 45 -4.87 0.00 -18.04
N GLU A 46 -5.04 -1.19 -18.65
CA GLU A 46 -6.22 -2.04 -18.46
C GLU A 46 -6.18 -2.83 -17.15
N VAL A 47 -5.03 -2.87 -16.46
CA VAL A 47 -4.80 -3.74 -15.30
C VAL A 47 -4.40 -2.93 -14.07
N GLN A 48 -5.00 -3.28 -12.94
CA GLN A 48 -4.80 -2.59 -11.69
C GLN A 48 -3.33 -2.63 -11.20
N ARG A 49 -2.80 -1.45 -10.81
CA ARG A 49 -1.37 -1.27 -10.47
C ARG A 49 -1.01 -1.63 -9.04
N PHE A 50 -1.87 -1.35 -8.06
CA PHE A 50 -1.53 -1.55 -6.64
C PHE A 50 -1.45 -3.04 -6.26
N ILE A 51 -2.44 -3.81 -6.70
CA ILE A 51 -2.65 -5.22 -6.36
C ILE A 51 -3.00 -5.97 -7.64
N GLN A 52 -2.47 -7.17 -7.80
CA GLN A 52 -2.86 -8.11 -8.83
C GLN A 52 -3.97 -9.02 -8.28
N PHE A 53 -5.11 -9.03 -8.98
CA PHE A 53 -6.24 -9.91 -8.68
C PHE A 53 -6.07 -11.25 -9.41
N ILE A 54 -6.17 -12.35 -8.67
CA ILE A 54 -6.17 -13.70 -9.24
C ILE A 54 -7.61 -14.23 -9.17
N HIS A 55 -8.41 -13.95 -10.21
CA HIS A 55 -9.85 -14.29 -10.23
C HIS A 55 -10.13 -15.79 -10.09
N LYS A 56 -9.24 -16.66 -10.56
CA LYS A 56 -9.41 -18.13 -10.48
C LYS A 56 -9.41 -18.65 -9.04
N THR A 57 -8.61 -18.06 -8.16
CA THR A 57 -8.39 -18.52 -6.78
C THR A 57 -8.93 -17.54 -5.73
N LYS A 58 -9.44 -16.37 -6.15
CA LYS A 58 -9.82 -15.27 -5.25
C LYS A 58 -8.68 -14.88 -4.33
N GLU A 59 -7.49 -14.78 -4.90
CA GLU A 59 -6.28 -14.36 -4.20
C GLU A 59 -5.87 -12.95 -4.64
N LEU A 60 -5.28 -12.22 -3.69
CA LEU A 60 -4.67 -10.93 -3.91
C LEU A 60 -3.15 -11.06 -3.80
N LYS A 61 -2.44 -10.39 -4.69
CA LYS A 61 -0.98 -10.28 -4.64
C LYS A 61 -0.57 -8.81 -4.73
N SER A 62 0.36 -8.38 -3.88
CA SER A 62 0.89 -7.00 -3.96
C SER A 62 1.91 -6.84 -5.10
N ASN A 63 1.82 -5.73 -5.81
CA ASN A 63 2.84 -5.27 -6.77
C ASN A 63 3.88 -4.37 -6.06
N LYS A 64 4.57 -3.47 -6.80
CA LYS A 64 5.58 -2.49 -6.33
C LYS A 64 4.97 -1.30 -5.58
N TYR A 65 4.14 -1.57 -4.59
CA TYR A 65 3.55 -0.52 -3.77
C TYR A 65 3.62 -0.87 -2.29
N VAL A 66 3.85 0.17 -1.49
CA VAL A 66 3.92 0.10 -0.02
C VAL A 66 2.93 1.10 0.53
N GLY A 67 2.12 0.68 1.49
CA GLY A 67 1.09 1.53 2.06
C GLY A 67 -0.02 0.75 2.75
N VAL A 68 -1.14 1.42 2.96
CA VAL A 68 -2.30 0.86 3.64
C VAL A 68 -3.56 1.23 2.89
N ILE A 69 -4.38 0.24 2.57
CA ILE A 69 -5.68 0.40 1.92
C ILE A 69 -6.77 0.09 2.96
N HIS A 70 -7.75 0.97 3.05
CA HIS A 70 -8.95 0.77 3.86
C HIS A 70 -10.15 0.64 2.92
N PHE A 71 -10.81 -0.52 2.95
CA PHE A 71 -11.97 -0.81 2.11
C PHE A 71 -13.01 -1.57 2.93
N GLU A 72 -14.24 -1.07 3.02
CA GLU A 72 -15.37 -1.72 3.71
C GLU A 72 -15.06 -2.24 5.13
N GLY A 73 -14.32 -1.46 5.92
CA GLY A 73 -13.90 -1.86 7.28
C GLY A 73 -12.79 -2.90 7.33
N GLN A 74 -12.32 -3.38 6.17
CA GLN A 74 -11.15 -4.22 6.05
C GLN A 74 -9.90 -3.39 5.78
N LYS A 75 -8.85 -3.66 6.55
CA LYS A 75 -7.53 -3.07 6.38
C LYS A 75 -6.62 -4.04 5.61
N ILE A 76 -6.13 -3.61 4.47
CA ILE A 76 -5.15 -4.30 3.64
C ILE A 76 -3.82 -3.55 3.77
N ASN A 77 -2.81 -4.18 4.35
CA ASN A 77 -1.47 -3.61 4.46
C ASN A 77 -0.62 -4.10 3.29
N LEU A 78 0.02 -3.18 2.58
CA LEU A 78 1.04 -3.47 1.56
C LEU A 78 2.41 -3.19 2.18
N LEU A 79 3.13 -4.25 2.54
CA LEU A 79 4.38 -4.19 3.30
C LEU A 79 5.60 -4.40 2.38
N PRO A 80 6.74 -3.74 2.67
CA PRO A 80 7.96 -3.93 1.91
C PRO A 80 8.48 -5.38 1.99
N LYS A 81 9.05 -5.88 0.90
CA LYS A 81 9.66 -7.22 0.84
C LYS A 81 10.80 -7.45 1.83
N ILE A 82 11.45 -6.39 2.31
CA ILE A 82 12.56 -6.49 3.28
C ILE A 82 12.10 -7.02 4.64
N PHE A 83 10.80 -6.91 4.93
CA PHE A 83 10.18 -7.43 6.14
C PHE A 83 9.43 -8.73 5.86
N PHE A 84 9.65 -9.39 4.72
CA PHE A 84 8.98 -10.67 4.44
C PHE A 84 9.74 -11.82 5.08
N ASP A 85 8.99 -12.69 5.76
CA ASP A 85 9.48 -13.94 6.33
C ASP A 85 8.37 -14.98 6.14
N SER A 86 8.68 -16.09 5.46
CA SER A 86 7.70 -17.12 5.09
C SER A 86 7.20 -17.95 6.28
N GLU A 87 7.96 -18.00 7.36
CA GLU A 87 7.63 -18.83 8.53
C GLU A 87 6.95 -18.01 9.65
N ARG A 88 6.88 -16.69 9.49
CA ARG A 88 6.45 -15.78 10.55
C ARG A 88 5.08 -15.17 10.28
N ASN A 89 4.19 -15.32 11.26
CA ASN A 89 2.94 -14.57 11.32
C ASN A 89 3.15 -13.25 12.05
N TYR A 90 2.89 -12.14 11.36
CA TYR A 90 3.07 -10.79 11.93
C TYR A 90 1.88 -10.37 12.78
N ASN A 91 2.13 -10.05 14.05
CA ASN A 91 1.14 -9.48 14.96
C ASN A 91 0.94 -7.97 14.69
N LYS A 92 -0.16 -7.40 15.20
CA LYS A 92 -0.51 -5.98 15.06
C LYS A 92 0.61 -5.04 15.53
N LYS A 93 1.31 -5.39 16.63
CA LYS A 93 2.42 -4.61 17.17
C LYS A 93 3.61 -4.57 16.21
N GLU A 94 3.93 -5.70 15.60
CA GLU A 94 5.04 -5.82 14.65
C GLU A 94 4.73 -5.07 13.35
N ILE A 95 3.49 -5.15 12.85
CA ILE A 95 3.04 -4.35 11.71
C ILE A 95 3.13 -2.86 12.02
N SER A 96 2.78 -2.44 13.25
CA SER A 96 2.97 -1.06 13.68
C SER A 96 4.44 -0.65 13.66
N ALA A 97 5.35 -1.51 14.12
CA ALA A 97 6.79 -1.26 14.06
C ALA A 97 7.28 -1.13 12.62
N ILE A 98 6.83 -2.00 11.71
CA ILE A 98 7.16 -1.91 10.28
C ILE A 98 6.67 -0.59 9.68
N ASN A 99 5.44 -0.16 10.00
CA ASN A 99 4.91 1.13 9.56
C ASN A 99 5.76 2.31 10.09
N GLN A 100 6.23 2.23 11.33
CA GLN A 100 7.13 3.24 11.89
C GLN A 100 8.48 3.26 11.16
N HIS A 101 9.05 2.10 10.80
CA HIS A 101 10.26 2.02 9.98
C HIS A 101 10.05 2.64 8.60
N ILE A 102 8.91 2.43 7.96
CA ILE A 102 8.58 3.05 6.67
C ILE A 102 8.51 4.57 6.83
N LEU A 103 7.81 5.08 7.84
CA LEU A 103 7.74 6.52 8.11
C LEU A 103 9.12 7.12 8.39
N TRP A 104 9.98 6.38 9.11
CA TRP A 104 11.36 6.76 9.35
C TRP A 104 12.15 6.84 8.03
N TYR A 105 12.05 5.86 7.13
CA TYR A 105 12.68 5.94 5.81
C TYR A 105 12.16 7.13 4.99
N LEU A 106 10.85 7.36 5.00
CA LEU A 106 10.25 8.49 4.29
C LEU A 106 10.71 9.83 4.89
N SER A 107 11.03 9.89 6.18
CA SER A 107 11.53 11.12 6.83
C SER A 107 12.88 11.58 6.27
N TYR A 108 13.71 10.65 5.77
CA TYR A 108 14.94 10.98 5.06
C TYR A 108 14.71 11.51 3.65
N CYS A 109 13.53 11.30 3.07
CA CYS A 109 13.23 11.78 1.73
C CYS A 109 13.06 13.30 1.76
N ARG A 110 14.02 14.03 1.18
CA ARG A 110 13.99 15.51 1.04
C ARG A 110 12.73 16.06 0.36
N LYS A 111 12.01 15.22 -0.38
CA LYS A 111 10.81 15.56 -1.17
C LYS A 111 9.50 15.47 -0.37
N LEU A 112 9.49 14.78 0.77
CA LEU A 112 8.31 14.62 1.61
C LEU A 112 8.44 15.54 2.82
N LYS A 113 7.69 16.64 2.83
CA LYS A 113 7.56 17.47 4.03
C LYS A 113 6.45 16.91 4.88
N PHE A 114 6.79 16.10 5.87
CA PHE A 114 5.82 15.74 6.89
C PHE A 114 5.35 17.00 7.62
N PRO A 115 4.05 17.11 7.96
CA PRO A 115 3.57 18.21 8.77
C PRO A 115 4.33 18.21 10.10
N ASN A 116 5.20 19.20 10.28
CA ASN A 116 5.88 19.44 11.53
C ASN A 116 4.84 20.00 12.50
N TYR A 117 4.40 19.19 13.46
CA TYR A 117 3.64 19.72 14.59
C TYR A 117 4.62 20.59 15.41
N LYS A 118 4.65 21.90 15.13
CA LYS A 118 5.17 22.83 16.12
C LYS A 118 4.11 22.90 17.23
N SER A 119 4.20 22.02 18.23
CA SER A 119 3.59 22.33 19.51
C SER A 119 4.36 23.52 20.09
N ARG A 120 3.84 24.72 19.82
CA ARG A 120 4.32 25.96 20.41
C ARG A 120 3.97 25.90 21.89
N TRP A 121 4.91 25.42 22.71
CA TRP A 121 4.88 25.65 24.15
C TRP A 121 5.08 27.15 24.36
N VAL A 122 4.01 27.86 24.67
CA VAL A 122 4.10 29.20 25.25
C VAL A 122 4.36 28.97 26.73
N VAL A 123 5.61 29.21 27.14
CA VAL A 123 6.01 29.38 28.54
C VAL A 123 5.67 30.80 28.95
#